data_AF-A0A537Z4V1-F1
#
_entry.id   AF-A0A537Z4V1-F1
#
_cell.length_a   1.000
_cell.length_b   1.000
_cell.length_c   1.000
_cell.angle_alpha   90.00
_cell.angle_beta   90.00
_cell.angle_gamma   90.00
#
_symmetry.space_group_name_H-M   'P 1'
#
loop_
_entity.id
_entity.type
_entity.pdbx_description
1 polymer ?
#
loop_
_entity_poly.entity_id
_entity_poly.type
_entity_poly.pdbx_seq_one_letter_code
_entity_poly.pdbx_strand_id
1 'polypeptide(L)'
;ELIDDPGHFARMLHPDDRDRVLAANDQAERTREPFDQEYRLVAKDGRVVWMHSQAVLVTDESGSPRFWHGVALDITARKEAEENLRELEDRYQAVLGRLGPEADLA
;
A
#
# COMPACT_ATOMS: atom_id res chain seq x y z
N GLU A 1 -1.64 -6.94 18.76
CA GLU A 1 -0.27 -6.98 18.18
C GLU A 1 0.16 -5.67 17.52
N LEU A 2 -0.68 -4.91 16.80
CA LEU A 2 -0.29 -3.58 16.29
C LEU A 2 -0.45 -2.40 17.27
N ILE A 3 -1.12 -2.61 18.42
CA ILE A 3 -1.63 -1.51 19.29
C ILE A 3 -0.74 -1.26 20.52
N ASP A 4 0.10 -2.22 20.93
CA ASP A 4 0.78 -2.17 22.25
C ASP A 4 2.17 -1.50 22.23
N ASP A 5 2.71 -1.20 21.05
CA ASP A 5 4.05 -0.63 20.88
C ASP A 5 4.02 0.46 19.80
N PRO A 6 4.18 1.75 20.19
CA PRO A 6 4.09 2.89 19.28
C PRO A 6 5.07 2.83 18.10
N GLY A 7 6.20 2.13 18.27
CA GLY A 7 7.21 1.97 17.21
C GLY A 7 7.05 0.69 16.38
N HIS A 8 6.05 -0.15 16.66
CA HIS A 8 5.88 -1.43 15.98
C HIS A 8 5.46 -1.24 14.52
N PHE A 9 4.48 -0.35 14.30
CA PHE A 9 4.00 -0.01 12.96
C PHE A 9 5.15 0.48 12.06
N ALA A 10 5.92 1.48 12.53
CA ALA A 10 7.05 2.03 11.78
C ALA A 10 8.12 1.00 11.40
N ARG A 11 8.35 0.00 12.26
CA ARG A 11 9.33 -1.08 12.03
C ARG A 11 8.84 -2.12 11.02
N MET A 12 7.54 -2.35 10.93
CA MET A 12 6.96 -3.30 9.99
C MET A 12 6.83 -2.73 8.58
N LEU A 13 6.84 -1.40 8.41
CA LEU A 13 6.78 -0.77 7.09
C LEU A 13 7.95 -1.21 6.21
N HIS A 14 7.63 -1.57 4.98
CA HIS A 14 8.62 -1.77 3.93
C HIS A 14 9.50 -0.50 3.79
N PRO A 15 10.84 -0.65 3.62
CA PRO A 15 11.76 0.49 3.58
C PRO A 15 11.32 1.59 2.62
N ASP A 16 10.91 1.23 1.41
CA ASP A 16 10.47 2.17 0.37
C ASP A 16 9.18 2.94 0.70
N ASP A 17 8.34 2.41 1.59
CA ASP A 17 7.06 3.04 1.95
C ASP A 17 7.17 3.86 3.24
N ARG A 18 8.22 3.64 4.04
CA ARG A 18 8.33 4.14 5.41
C ARG A 18 8.15 5.65 5.50
N ASP A 19 8.96 6.42 4.78
CA ASP A 19 8.97 7.87 4.90
C ASP A 19 7.63 8.48 4.49
N ARG A 20 7.06 8.01 3.37
CA ARG A 20 5.76 8.47 2.87
C ARG A 20 4.64 8.18 3.87
N VAL A 21 4.58 6.94 4.38
CA VAL A 21 3.49 6.49 5.25
C VAL A 21 3.57 7.17 6.62
N LEU A 22 4.77 7.35 7.17
CA LEU A 22 4.95 8.07 8.43
C LEU A 22 4.59 9.55 8.29
N ALA A 23 4.94 10.19 7.16
CA ALA A 23 4.52 11.56 6.89
C ALA A 23 3.00 11.68 6.77
N ALA A 24 2.32 10.72 6.13
CA ALA A 24 0.87 10.69 6.05
C ALA A 24 0.22 10.48 7.44
N ASN A 25 0.80 9.61 8.28
CA ASN A 25 0.34 9.40 9.65
C ASN A 25 0.46 10.69 10.48
N ASP A 26 1.64 11.32 10.48
CA ASP A 26 1.89 12.58 11.19
C ASP A 26 0.99 13.72 10.69
N GLN A 27 0.75 13.80 9.38
CA GLN A 27 -0.22 14.74 8.82
C GLN A 27 -1.62 14.51 9.38
N ALA A 28 -2.10 13.26 9.34
CA ALA A 28 -3.44 12.91 9.82
C ALA A 28 -3.58 13.12 11.35
N GLU A 29 -2.53 12.90 12.13
CA GLU A 29 -2.50 13.26 13.56
C GLU A 29 -2.65 14.77 13.78
N ARG A 30 -1.95 15.58 12.98
CA ARG A 30 -2.01 17.05 13.10
C ARG A 30 -3.30 17.65 12.57
N THR A 31 -3.81 17.22 11.43
CA THR A 31 -4.98 17.85 10.80
C THR A 31 -6.30 17.21 11.21
N ARG A 32 -6.25 16.01 11.78
CA ARG A 32 -7.43 15.15 12.02
C ARG A 32 -8.16 14.76 10.73
N GLU A 33 -7.51 14.93 9.58
CA GLU A 33 -8.00 14.37 8.33
C GLU A 33 -7.84 12.85 8.33
N PRO A 34 -8.68 12.10 7.60
CA PRO A 34 -8.55 10.65 7.53
C PRO A 34 -7.19 10.21 7.00
N PHE A 35 -6.60 9.22 7.64
CA PHE A 35 -5.49 8.44 7.09
C PHE A 35 -6.07 7.44 6.09
N ASP A 36 -5.69 7.55 4.83
CA ASP A 36 -6.09 6.64 3.75
C ASP A 36 -4.87 6.29 2.91
N GLN A 37 -4.27 5.11 3.12
CA GLN A 37 -3.01 4.74 2.48
C GLN A 37 -2.98 3.26 2.08
N GLU A 38 -2.42 2.99 0.90
CA GLU A 38 -1.88 1.67 0.52
C GLU A 38 -0.39 1.63 0.82
N TYR A 39 0.07 0.57 1.48
CA TYR A 39 1.47 0.39 1.85
C TYR A 39 1.82 -1.07 2.10
N ARG A 40 3.12 -1.38 2.06
CA ARG A 40 3.65 -2.71 2.32
C ARG A 40 4.11 -2.85 3.75
N LEU A 41 3.76 -3.98 4.35
CA LEU A 41 4.34 -4.49 5.57
C LEU A 41 5.29 -5.65 5.27
N VAL A 42 6.33 -5.81 6.07
CA VAL A 42 7.23 -6.96 6.04
C VAL A 42 6.90 -7.86 7.24
N ALA A 43 6.34 -9.03 6.95
CA ALA A 43 6.01 -10.03 7.96
C ALA A 43 7.29 -10.63 8.59
N LYS A 44 7.16 -11.30 9.74
CA LYS A 44 8.29 -11.92 10.46
C LYS A 44 9.04 -12.96 9.61
N ASP A 45 8.35 -13.60 8.67
CA ASP A 45 8.91 -14.57 7.73
C ASP A 45 9.51 -13.93 6.47
N GLY A 46 9.53 -12.59 6.40
CA GLY A 46 10.07 -11.83 5.26
C GLY A 46 9.08 -11.59 4.13
N ARG A 47 7.85 -12.14 4.19
CA ARG A 47 6.84 -11.88 3.16
C ARG A 47 6.41 -10.42 3.16
N VAL A 48 6.21 -9.89 1.96
CA VAL A 48 5.60 -8.57 1.76
C VAL A 48 4.08 -8.74 1.74
N VAL A 49 3.39 -7.99 2.61
CA VAL A 49 1.93 -7.96 2.67
C VAL A 49 1.49 -6.55 2.30
N TRP A 50 0.64 -6.44 1.28
CA TRP A 50 0.04 -5.16 0.92
C TRP A 50 -1.19 -4.89 1.78
N MET A 51 -1.21 -3.72 2.41
CA MET A 51 -2.31 -3.25 3.23
C MET A 51 -2.93 -2.00 2.61
N HIS A 52 -4.25 -1.90 2.66
CA HIS A 52 -4.98 -0.65 2.49
C HIS A 52 -5.62 -0.29 3.83
N SER A 53 -5.29 0.86 4.38
CA SER A 53 -5.85 1.32 5.66
C SER A 53 -6.58 2.63 5.51
N GLN A 54 -7.79 2.67 6.06
CA GLN A 54 -8.62 3.87 6.17
C GLN A 54 -9.00 4.07 7.63
N ALA A 55 -8.53 5.16 8.25
CA ALA A 55 -8.75 5.42 9.67
C ALA A 55 -8.85 6.91 9.98
N VAL A 56 -9.55 7.23 11.07
CA VAL A 56 -9.62 8.57 11.66
C VAL A 56 -9.08 8.55 13.07
N LEU A 57 -8.43 9.63 13.49
CA LEU A 57 -7.94 9.76 14.86
C LEU A 57 -9.07 10.20 15.77
N VAL A 58 -9.45 9.34 16.71
CA VAL A 58 -10.41 9.67 17.77
C VAL A 58 -9.67 10.39 18.89
N THR A 59 -10.21 11.53 19.31
CA THR A 59 -9.68 12.36 20.40
C THR A 59 -10.57 12.28 21.65
N ASP A 60 -10.02 12.64 22.80
CA ASP A 60 -10.80 12.85 24.02
C ASP A 60 -11.42 14.25 24.09
N GLU A 61 -12.11 14.56 25.19
CA GLU A 61 -12.75 15.86 25.44
C GLU A 61 -11.75 17.03 25.48
N SER A 62 -10.46 16.76 25.75
CA SER A 62 -9.40 17.77 25.75
C SER A 62 -8.79 18.00 24.35
N GLY A 63 -9.21 17.22 23.35
CA GLY A 63 -8.62 17.23 22.01
C GLY A 63 -7.32 16.41 21.90
N SER A 64 -6.99 15.62 22.92
CA SER A 64 -5.79 14.77 22.92
C SER A 64 -6.05 13.48 22.13
N PRO A 65 -5.06 12.98 21.34
CA PRO A 65 -5.17 11.71 20.63
C PRO A 65 -5.47 10.55 21.58
N ARG A 66 -6.49 9.74 21.26
CA ARG A 66 -6.88 8.58 22.07
C ARG A 66 -6.59 7.26 21.36
N PHE A 67 -7.11 7.07 20.15
CA PHE A 67 -6.84 5.91 19.31
C PHE A 67 -7.27 6.15 17.85
N TRP A 68 -6.74 5.34 16.94
CA TRP A 68 -7.19 5.27 15.55
C TRP A 68 -8.43 4.39 15.42
N HIS A 69 -9.46 4.88 14.73
CA HIS A 69 -10.67 4.11 14.40
C HIS A 69 -10.76 3.94 12.89
N GLY A 70 -10.81 2.69 12.41
CA GLY A 70 -10.78 2.42 10.98
C GLY A 70 -10.67 0.95 10.63
N VAL A 71 -10.40 0.70 9.35
CA VAL A 71 -10.20 -0.63 8.77
C VAL A 71 -8.81 -0.73 8.15
N ALA A 72 -8.23 -1.94 8.22
CA ALA A 72 -7.03 -2.31 7.51
C ALA A 72 -7.31 -3.61 6.75
N LEU A 73 -7.20 -3.56 5.43
CA LEU A 73 -7.52 -4.64 4.51
C LEU A 73 -6.22 -5.17 3.90
N ASP A 74 -6.04 -6.49 3.96
CA ASP A 74 -5.02 -7.16 3.14
C ASP A 74 -5.48 -7.13 1.68
N ILE A 75 -4.70 -6.44 0.84
CA ILE A 75 -4.94 -6.26 -0.59
C ILE A 75 -3.86 -6.96 -1.43
N THR A 76 -3.09 -7.89 -0.83
CA THR A 76 -1.98 -8.59 -1.49
C THR A 76 -2.45 -9.33 -2.74
N ALA A 77 -3.54 -10.10 -2.64
CA ALA A 77 -4.11 -10.83 -3.77
C ALA A 77 -4.52 -9.90 -4.93
N ARG A 78 -5.01 -8.69 -4.62
CA ARG A 78 -5.35 -7.70 -5.65
C ARG A 78 -4.09 -7.18 -6.35
N LYS A 79 -3.05 -6.84 -5.59
CA LYS A 79 -1.77 -6.36 -6.14
C LYS A 79 -1.06 -7.42 -6.99
N GLU A 80 -1.11 -8.68 -6.57
CA GLU A 80 -0.59 -9.80 -7.36
C GLU A 80 -1.35 -9.98 -8.67
N ALA A 81 -2.68 -9.84 -8.65
CA ALA A 81 -3.49 -9.90 -9.86
C ALA A 81 -3.21 -8.73 -10.83
N GLU A 82 -3.04 -7.50 -10.31
CA GLU A 82 -2.67 -6.32 -11.08
C GLU A 82 -1.30 -6.51 -11.77
N GLU A 83 -0.29 -7.01 -11.05
CA GLU A 83 1.04 -7.25 -11.61
C GLU A 83 1.03 -8.36 -12.67
N ASN A 84 0.35 -9.48 -12.39
CA ASN A 84 0.21 -10.57 -13.36
C ASN A 84 -0.46 -10.10 -14.66
N LEU A 85 -1.49 -9.25 -14.56
CA LEU A 85 -2.14 -8.68 -15.73
C LEU A 85 -1.17 -7.81 -16.53
N ARG A 86 -0.42 -6.94 -15.84
CA ARG A 86 0.58 -6.07 -16.46
C ARG A 86 1.68 -6.86 -17.18
N GLU A 87 2.21 -7.90 -16.55
CA GLU A 87 3.23 -8.76 -17.18
C GLU A 87 2.70 -9.45 -18.44
N LEU A 88 1.43 -9.89 -18.43
CA LEU A 88 0.80 -10.48 -19.60
C LEU A 88 0.60 -9.46 -20.72
N GLU A 89 0.17 -8.25 -20.39
CA GLU A 89 0.03 -7.15 -21.35
C GLU A 89 1.37 -6.78 -21.98
N ASP A 90 2.42 -6.60 -21.18
CA ASP A 90 3.78 -6.30 -21.65
C ASP A 90 4.32 -7.41 -22.55
N ARG A 91 4.10 -8.67 -22.18
CA ARG A 91 4.49 -9.82 -23.01
C ARG A 91 3.71 -9.87 -24.32
N TYR A 92 2.41 -9.59 -24.29
CA TYR A 92 1.56 -9.56 -25.47
C TYR A 92 2.01 -8.45 -26.44
N GLN A 93 2.28 -7.25 -25.94
CA GLN A 93 2.80 -6.14 -26.75
C GLN A 93 4.18 -6.46 -27.34
N ALA A 94 5.06 -7.09 -26.57
CA ALA A 94 6.37 -7.52 -27.06
C ALA A 94 6.27 -8.55 -28.20
N VAL A 95 5.28 -9.45 -28.16
CA VAL A 95 5.03 -10.41 -29.25
C VAL A 95 4.45 -9.70 -30.48
N LEU A 96 3.43 -8.85 -30.32
CA LEU A 96 2.84 -8.12 -31.43
C LEU A 96 3.85 -7.18 -32.12
N GLY A 97 4.70 -6.49 -31.35
CA GLY A 97 5.76 -5.65 -31.89
C GLY A 97 6.81 -6.41 -32.69
N ARG A 98 6.95 -7.73 -32.48
CA ARG A 98 7.81 -8.61 -33.29
C ARG A 98 7.11 -9.14 -34.55
N LEU A 99 5.79 -8.99 -34.65
CA LEU A 99 4.96 -9.58 -35.71
C LEU A 99 4.48 -8.58 -36.80
N GLY A 100 4.99 -7.34 -36.85
CA GLY A 100 4.62 -6.38 -37.89
C GLY A 100 5.80 -5.73 -38.65
N PRO A 101 5.73 -5.45 -39.97
CA PRO A 101 4.83 -5.97 -41.02
C PRO A 101 5.60 -6.79 -42.09
N GLU A 102 5.30 -8.09 -42.22
CA GLU A 102 5.49 -8.84 -43.49
C GLU A 102 4.11 -9.10 -44.14
N ALA A 103 3.25 -8.08 -44.14
CA ALA A 103 1.99 -8.07 -44.89
C ALA A 103 2.04 -7.07 -46.08
N ASP A 104 3.24 -6.81 -46.58
CA ASP A 104 3.47 -6.12 -47.86
C ASP A 104 4.07 -7.14 -48.84
N LEU A 105 3.25 -8.14 -49.19
CA LEU A 105 3.57 -9.09 -50.27
C LEU A 105 2.62 -8.83 -51.44
N ALA A 106 3.24 -8.32 -52.51
CA ALA A 106 2.85 -8.39 -53.93
C ALA A 106 1.67 -7.52 -54.41
#